data_AF-A0A2H6EIS7-F1
#
_entry.id   AF-A0A2H6EIS7-F1
#
_cell.length_a   1.000
_cell.length_b   1.000
_cell.length_c   1.000
_cell.angle_alpha   90.00
_cell.angle_beta   90.00
_cell.angle_gamma   90.00
#
_symmetry.space_group_name_H-M   'P 1'
#
loop_
_entity.id
_entity.type
_entity.pdbx_description
1 polymer ?
#
loop_
_entity_poly.entity_id
_entity_poly.type
_entity_poly.pdbx_seq_one_letter_code
_entity_poly.pdbx_strand_id
1 'polypeptide(L)'
;MDKQTTIAFVVIGLILVVWLYINAPEPQPPKANNTTDTTLVKKNKEQKKQELAKKIPVPKPVVKDTVAGANELQKSHKKERVITIETDLALYEMTSRGGRIRKCYLKKYKTWYYDQLPDSATFYQKHVQLINDRDGGDFNLVFVTKNGHLINTKQLDFESNLDQYRYKLSGNDSLVLAYTFSTANNEKIKKIFVFHGNNYALKADIDLENMNRLISSYRYDVEWENGINFLEKNSSQEATYSNASAYSGGEQVVVDASSPGDKVEKSINGKVEWVGVRDKYFTIIISPDNPSNDGGASFKGEHILNKYGNREIYTANLKIPFNNLNRQKDSFELYLGPIEYNTLKSYNRNFQAIFDFGSFFGLKFITRPISEYLLLPLFKFLHLFIPNYGWVIIVFSIIIKLVLYPLTRQSYRSMRKMQLLQPKIKEIKEKYKEDSQKVQKETMKLYSTYGINPAGGCLPTLLQMPILFALFTFFRVAIEIRQEPFMLWITNLSSPDVIYQLPFKLPLFGINQISGLAVLLGIMMFIQQKMSIKDPSQKAMVYVMPVVFTLMFMGFSAGLNLYYLMFNVLTVGQQYFINHEKAGSELIPVKNPKKKKGGFMQKMMEAAEQQKSAQTKGSKKKR
;
A
#
# COMPACT_ATOMS: atom_id res chain seq x y z
N MET A 1 8.83 -9.76 -42.15
CA MET A 1 9.73 -8.79 -41.51
C MET A 1 11.12 -9.23 -41.87
N ASP A 2 11.94 -8.32 -42.38
CA ASP A 2 13.34 -8.62 -42.68
C ASP A 2 14.07 -8.97 -41.37
N LYS A 3 15.06 -9.88 -41.43
CA LYS A 3 15.88 -10.26 -40.27
C LYS A 3 16.50 -9.01 -39.64
N GLN A 4 16.89 -8.05 -40.47
CA GLN A 4 17.46 -6.78 -40.02
C GLN A 4 16.45 -5.93 -39.24
N THR A 5 15.17 -5.91 -39.64
CA THR A 5 14.13 -5.17 -38.89
C THR A 5 13.83 -5.84 -37.54
N THR A 6 13.88 -7.16 -37.49
CA THR A 6 13.64 -7.92 -36.26
C THR A 6 14.78 -7.70 -35.25
N ILE A 7 16.03 -7.72 -35.73
CA ILE A 7 17.20 -7.38 -34.92
C ILE A 7 17.14 -5.92 -34.47
N ALA A 8 16.74 -5.00 -35.33
CA ALA A 8 16.57 -3.58 -34.96
C ALA A 8 15.52 -3.39 -33.86
N PHE A 9 14.38 -4.09 -33.89
CA PHE A 9 13.39 -4.01 -32.81
C PHE A 9 13.86 -4.63 -31.50
N VAL A 10 14.63 -5.72 -31.55
CA VAL A 10 15.25 -6.31 -30.34
C VAL A 10 16.29 -5.37 -29.74
N VAL A 11 17.13 -4.75 -30.58
CA VAL A 11 18.14 -3.78 -30.16
C VAL A 11 17.48 -2.50 -29.62
N ILE A 12 16.42 -1.99 -30.26
CA ILE A 12 15.64 -0.84 -29.76
C ILE A 12 14.96 -1.18 -28.44
N GLY A 13 14.43 -2.39 -28.28
CA GLY A 13 13.88 -2.87 -27.01
C GLY A 13 14.93 -2.92 -25.90
N LEU A 14 16.12 -3.43 -26.20
CA LEU A 14 17.27 -3.42 -25.28
C LEU A 14 17.71 -2.01 -24.92
N ILE A 15 17.80 -1.11 -25.90
CA ILE A 15 18.18 0.30 -25.69
C ILE A 15 17.12 1.01 -24.85
N LEU A 16 15.82 0.76 -25.07
CA LEU A 16 14.74 1.33 -24.25
C LEU A 16 14.78 0.84 -22.80
N VAL A 17 15.09 -0.45 -22.59
CA VAL A 17 15.24 -1.03 -21.25
C VAL A 17 16.45 -0.42 -20.53
N VAL A 18 17.59 -0.27 -21.23
CA VAL A 18 18.79 0.38 -20.69
C VAL A 18 18.55 1.88 -20.44
N TRP A 19 17.83 2.56 -21.34
CA TRP A 19 17.49 3.97 -21.21
C TRP A 19 16.50 4.22 -20.05
N LEU A 20 15.52 3.35 -19.84
CA LEU A 20 14.64 3.38 -18.66
C LEU A 20 15.40 3.11 -17.36
N TYR A 21 16.41 2.23 -17.40
CA TYR A 21 17.27 1.94 -16.26
C TYR A 21 18.19 3.12 -15.89
N ILE A 22 18.73 3.83 -16.90
CA ILE A 22 19.63 4.98 -16.69
C ILE A 22 18.87 6.27 -16.37
N ASN A 23 17.65 6.46 -16.89
CA ASN A 23 16.83 7.67 -16.68
C ASN A 23 15.72 7.48 -15.65
N ALA A 24 15.80 6.44 -14.81
CA ALA A 24 14.99 6.38 -13.60
C ALA A 24 15.32 7.62 -12.75
N PRO A 25 14.35 8.51 -12.46
CA PRO A 25 14.66 9.75 -11.76
C PRO A 25 15.19 9.44 -10.36
N GLU A 26 16.34 10.01 -10.00
CA GLU A 26 16.83 10.01 -8.63
C GLU A 26 15.78 10.71 -7.72
N PRO A 27 15.56 10.20 -6.49
CA PRO A 27 14.66 10.85 -5.55
C PRO A 27 15.14 12.27 -5.28
N GLN A 28 14.31 13.25 -5.64
CA GLN A 28 14.63 14.65 -5.42
C GLN A 28 14.72 14.91 -3.91
N PRO A 29 15.83 15.45 -3.39
CA PRO A 29 15.85 15.93 -2.02
C PRO A 29 14.85 17.08 -1.88
N PRO A 30 14.10 17.15 -0.77
CA PRO A 30 13.11 18.20 -0.56
C PRO A 30 13.77 19.57 -0.61
N LYS A 31 13.29 20.43 -1.51
CA LYS A 31 13.64 21.85 -1.54
C LYS A 31 13.17 22.49 -0.24
N ALA A 32 14.11 23.02 0.54
CA ALA A 32 13.82 23.94 1.63
C ALA A 32 13.24 25.24 1.02
N ASN A 33 11.97 25.51 1.31
CA ASN A 33 11.40 26.84 1.07
C ASN A 33 11.98 27.81 2.11
N ASN A 34 12.97 28.58 1.67
CA ASN A 34 13.42 29.77 2.38
C ASN A 34 12.40 30.88 2.15
N THR A 35 11.52 31.10 3.13
CA THR A 35 11.00 32.45 3.40
C THR A 35 11.82 33.03 4.53
N THR A 36 12.81 33.82 4.15
CA THR A 36 13.53 34.75 5.01
C THR A 36 12.52 35.78 5.49
N ASP A 37 12.27 35.84 6.80
CA ASP A 37 11.84 37.07 7.43
C ASP A 37 12.86 37.51 8.46
N THR A 38 13.02 38.81 8.49
CA THR A 38 14.25 39.52 8.80
C THR A 38 14.31 39.84 10.27
N THR A 39 15.37 39.48 10.99
CA THR A 39 15.92 40.33 12.08
C THR A 39 17.33 39.90 12.46
N LEU A 40 18.23 40.82 12.13
CA LEU A 40 19.60 41.06 12.57
C LEU A 40 20.04 40.35 13.87
N VAL A 41 21.23 39.74 13.88
CA VAL A 41 22.50 40.39 14.29
C VAL A 41 23.68 39.48 13.93
N LYS A 42 24.57 39.98 13.07
CA LYS A 42 25.94 39.47 12.89
C LYS A 42 26.82 39.98 14.04
N LYS A 43 27.55 39.09 14.73
CA LYS A 43 28.93 39.39 15.15
C LYS A 43 29.75 38.12 15.43
N ASN A 44 30.74 37.93 14.56
CA ASN A 44 32.01 37.21 14.63
C ASN A 44 32.35 36.39 15.90
N LYS A 45 32.50 35.07 15.71
CA LYS A 45 33.68 34.30 16.16
C LYS A 45 34.61 34.25 14.94
N GLU A 46 35.93 34.39 14.98
CA GLU A 46 36.93 33.81 15.86
C GLU A 46 38.22 34.66 15.80
N GLN A 47 38.87 34.92 16.94
CA GLN A 47 40.33 34.99 17.08
C GLN A 47 40.70 35.28 18.54
N LYS A 48 41.00 34.23 19.30
CA LYS A 48 42.18 34.09 20.18
C LYS A 48 41.98 32.91 21.12
N LYS A 49 42.71 31.84 20.82
CA LYS A 49 43.08 30.79 21.75
C LYS A 49 44.32 31.29 22.52
N GLN A 50 44.35 30.99 23.81
CA GLN A 50 45.48 31.14 24.77
C GLN A 50 45.84 32.57 25.19
N GLU A 51 45.45 32.96 26.41
CA GLU A 51 46.36 33.01 27.57
C GLU A 51 45.65 33.39 28.89
N LEU A 52 46.26 32.97 30.00
CA LEU A 52 46.02 33.24 31.42
C LEU A 52 44.90 32.49 32.18
N ALA A 53 45.37 31.42 32.82
CA ALA A 53 44.83 30.86 34.05
C ALA A 53 44.85 31.87 35.21
N LYS A 54 43.76 31.92 35.98
CA LYS A 54 43.81 32.19 37.44
C LYS A 54 42.63 31.51 38.12
N LYS A 55 42.97 30.66 39.11
CA LYS A 55 42.09 29.95 40.03
C LYS A 55 41.17 30.92 40.77
N ILE A 56 39.88 30.63 40.78
CA ILE A 56 38.93 31.09 41.81
C ILE A 56 38.37 29.81 42.46
N PRO A 57 38.38 29.67 43.81
CA PRO A 57 37.83 28.49 44.46
C PRO A 57 36.31 28.51 44.36
N VAL A 58 35.72 27.46 43.78
CA VAL A 58 34.27 27.23 43.81
C VAL A 58 33.90 26.78 45.23
N PRO A 59 33.02 27.50 45.96
CA PRO A 59 32.39 26.93 47.14
C PRO A 59 31.43 25.84 46.68
N LYS A 60 31.59 24.63 47.25
CA LYS A 60 30.63 23.53 47.08
C LYS A 60 29.23 24.02 47.47
N PRO A 61 28.22 23.99 46.59
CA PRO A 61 26.86 23.92 47.06
C PRO A 61 26.63 22.49 47.55
N VAL A 62 26.66 22.33 48.88
CA VAL A 62 25.92 21.26 49.51
C VAL A 62 24.44 21.61 49.33
N VAL A 63 23.83 21.11 48.26
CA VAL A 63 22.38 20.99 48.17
C VAL A 63 22.08 19.51 48.01
N LYS A 64 21.72 18.91 49.15
CA LYS A 64 20.99 17.64 49.19
C LYS A 64 19.61 17.88 48.57
N ASP A 65 19.51 17.77 47.26
CA ASP A 65 18.27 17.41 46.58
C ASP A 65 18.53 16.15 45.78
N THR A 66 18.71 15.05 46.52
CA THR A 66 18.66 13.72 45.94
C THR A 66 17.19 13.43 45.66
N VAL A 67 16.73 13.70 44.43
CA VAL A 67 15.49 13.10 43.90
C VAL A 67 15.77 11.60 43.82
N ALA A 68 15.50 10.89 44.92
CA ALA A 68 15.82 9.48 45.12
C ALA A 68 15.05 8.55 44.15
N GLY A 69 14.01 9.05 43.47
CA GLY A 69 13.18 8.26 42.56
C GLY A 69 13.83 7.88 41.21
N ALA A 70 14.92 8.53 40.79
CA ALA A 70 15.53 8.24 39.49
C ALA A 70 16.31 6.91 39.45
N ASN A 71 16.82 6.44 40.59
CA ASN A 71 17.52 5.16 40.70
C ASN A 71 16.57 3.95 40.82
N GLU A 72 15.29 4.18 41.12
CA GLU A 72 14.26 3.13 41.24
C GLU A 72 13.62 2.75 39.90
N LEU A 73 13.88 3.53 38.84
CA LEU A 73 13.42 3.26 37.47
C LEU A 73 14.40 2.34 36.72
N GLN A 74 15.01 1.38 37.44
CA GLN A 74 15.95 0.39 36.89
C GLN A 74 15.30 -1.00 36.74
N LYS A 75 15.93 -1.84 35.92
CA LYS A 75 15.48 -3.18 35.52
C LYS A 75 15.21 -4.07 36.75
N SER A 76 14.01 -4.62 36.85
CA SER A 76 13.56 -5.31 38.07
C SER A 76 13.84 -6.81 38.11
N HIS A 77 13.83 -7.37 39.34
CA HIS A 77 14.02 -8.78 39.68
C HIS A 77 12.72 -9.53 40.02
N LYS A 78 11.53 -8.88 40.02
CA LYS A 78 10.26 -9.58 40.28
C LYS A 78 9.95 -10.59 39.15
N LYS A 79 9.29 -11.69 39.51
CA LYS A 79 8.87 -12.72 38.55
C LYS A 79 7.79 -12.16 37.63
N GLU A 80 8.01 -12.28 36.32
CA GLU A 80 7.06 -11.84 35.30
C GLU A 80 5.75 -12.63 35.40
N ARG A 81 4.62 -11.91 35.47
CA ARG A 81 3.27 -12.47 35.50
C ARG A 81 2.59 -12.19 34.17
N VAL A 82 2.11 -13.25 33.51
CA VAL A 82 1.37 -13.16 32.25
C VAL A 82 -0.10 -13.48 32.48
N ILE A 83 -1.00 -12.58 32.08
CA ILE A 83 -2.45 -12.75 32.15
C ILE A 83 -2.97 -12.94 30.72
N THR A 84 -3.69 -14.03 30.48
CA THR A 84 -4.31 -14.35 29.19
C THR A 84 -5.78 -13.92 29.19
N ILE A 85 -6.16 -13.10 28.21
CA ILE A 85 -7.54 -12.64 28.02
C ILE A 85 -8.00 -13.15 26.66
N GLU A 86 -9.01 -14.01 26.67
CA GLU A 86 -9.57 -14.62 25.48
C GLU A 86 -10.93 -13.99 25.15
N THR A 87 -11.06 -13.39 23.97
CA THR A 87 -12.31 -12.83 23.44
C THR A 87 -12.86 -13.71 22.32
N ASP A 88 -14.00 -13.39 21.72
CA ASP A 88 -14.52 -14.12 20.56
C ASP A 88 -13.60 -14.00 19.34
N LEU A 89 -12.88 -12.88 19.22
CA LEU A 89 -12.09 -12.53 18.05
C LEU A 89 -10.58 -12.74 18.22
N ALA A 90 -10.07 -12.62 19.45
CA ALA A 90 -8.64 -12.62 19.71
C ALA A 90 -8.27 -13.26 21.06
N LEU A 91 -6.98 -13.57 21.24
CA LEU A 91 -6.38 -13.97 22.50
C LEU A 91 -5.19 -13.05 22.78
N TYR A 92 -5.28 -12.31 23.89
CA TYR A 92 -4.26 -11.37 24.33
C TYR A 92 -3.47 -11.97 25.48
N GLU A 93 -2.14 -11.89 25.42
CA GLU A 93 -1.28 -12.11 26.57
C GLU A 93 -0.76 -10.76 27.06
N MET A 94 -1.09 -10.43 28.30
CA MET A 94 -0.69 -9.19 28.98
C MET A 94 0.41 -9.51 29.98
N THR A 95 1.45 -8.69 30.05
CA THR A 95 2.57 -8.92 30.98
C THR A 95 2.67 -7.82 32.04
N SER A 96 2.94 -8.24 33.28
CA SER A 96 3.28 -7.33 34.39
C SER A 96 4.57 -6.57 34.14
N ARG A 97 5.47 -7.10 33.30
CA ARG A 97 6.70 -6.40 32.91
C ARG A 97 6.40 -5.35 31.86
N GLY A 98 6.40 -4.10 32.29
CA GLY A 98 6.02 -2.92 31.52
C GLY A 98 4.52 -2.68 31.42
N GLY A 99 3.68 -3.54 32.00
CA GLY A 99 2.22 -3.41 31.95
C GLY A 99 1.71 -3.29 30.52
N ARG A 100 2.12 -4.21 29.64
CA ARG A 100 2.02 -4.07 28.17
C ARG A 100 1.45 -5.31 27.50
N ILE A 101 1.10 -5.16 26.22
CA ILE A 101 0.58 -6.28 25.42
C ILE A 101 1.78 -7.11 24.93
N ARG A 102 1.90 -8.32 25.43
CA ARG A 102 2.99 -9.25 25.08
C ARG A 102 2.71 -9.95 23.76
N LYS A 103 1.49 -10.46 23.59
CA LYS A 103 1.04 -11.15 22.36
C LYS A 103 -0.42 -10.85 22.07
N CYS A 104 -0.76 -10.84 20.78
CA CYS A 104 -2.14 -10.81 20.31
C CYS A 104 -2.28 -11.85 19.20
N TYR A 105 -3.13 -12.87 19.42
CA TYR A 105 -3.45 -13.90 18.45
C TYR A 105 -4.85 -13.66 17.89
N LEU A 106 -5.00 -13.64 16.56
CA LEU A 106 -6.30 -13.45 15.92
C LEU A 106 -6.94 -14.81 15.60
N LYS A 107 -8.10 -15.09 16.19
CA LYS A 107 -8.76 -16.41 16.11
C LYS A 107 -9.29 -16.75 14.71
N LYS A 108 -9.67 -15.74 13.93
CA LYS A 108 -10.21 -15.93 12.58
C LYS A 108 -9.11 -16.21 11.53
N TYR A 109 -7.85 -15.86 11.80
CA TYR A 109 -6.80 -15.86 10.77
C TYR A 109 -5.71 -16.88 11.08
N LYS A 110 -5.49 -17.79 10.13
CA LYS A 110 -4.46 -18.83 10.22
C LYS A 110 -3.09 -18.32 9.75
N THR A 111 -2.03 -18.95 10.21
CA THR A 111 -0.67 -18.69 9.73
C THR A 111 -0.50 -19.15 8.28
N TRP A 112 0.40 -18.52 7.52
CA TRP A 112 0.62 -18.87 6.11
C TRP A 112 1.11 -20.31 5.88
N TYR A 113 1.71 -20.92 6.92
CA TYR A 113 2.20 -22.31 6.92
C TYR A 113 1.24 -23.29 7.61
N TYR A 114 -0.02 -22.90 7.86
CA TYR A 114 -1.00 -23.71 8.57
C TYR A 114 -1.11 -25.14 8.02
N ASP A 115 -1.20 -25.30 6.69
CA ASP A 115 -1.37 -26.61 6.04
C ASP A 115 -0.13 -27.52 6.14
N GLN A 116 1.01 -26.99 6.59
CA GLN A 116 2.25 -27.73 6.83
C GLN A 116 2.37 -28.20 8.28
N LEU A 117 1.48 -27.75 9.16
CA LEU A 117 1.51 -28.11 10.56
C LEU A 117 0.86 -29.49 10.78
N PRO A 118 1.39 -30.30 11.70
CA PRO A 118 0.73 -31.55 12.09
C PRO A 118 -0.60 -31.26 12.77
N ASP A 119 -1.53 -32.22 12.75
CA ASP A 119 -2.83 -32.07 13.42
C ASP A 119 -2.70 -31.77 14.92
N SER A 120 -1.63 -32.30 15.54
CA SER A 120 -1.25 -32.06 16.95
C SER A 120 -0.75 -30.64 17.24
N ALA A 121 -0.57 -29.79 16.23
CA ALA A 121 -0.11 -28.42 16.44
C ALA A 121 -1.11 -27.61 17.26
N THR A 122 -0.55 -26.80 18.17
CA THR A 122 -1.32 -26.01 19.14
C THR A 122 -2.01 -24.81 18.51
N PHE A 123 -3.00 -24.24 19.22
CA PHE A 123 -3.64 -22.98 18.83
C PHE A 123 -2.62 -21.88 18.48
N TYR A 124 -1.56 -21.73 19.28
CA TYR A 124 -0.55 -20.69 19.13
C TYR A 124 0.33 -20.83 17.88
N GLN A 125 0.42 -22.02 17.30
CA GLN A 125 1.15 -22.26 16.05
C GLN A 125 0.25 -22.07 14.82
N LYS A 126 -1.05 -22.31 14.99
CA LYS A 126 -2.06 -22.30 13.93
C LYS A 126 -2.55 -20.90 13.58
N HIS A 127 -2.48 -19.93 14.50
CA HIS A 127 -3.10 -18.61 14.33
C HIS A 127 -2.09 -17.47 14.20
N VAL A 128 -2.49 -16.43 13.47
CA VAL A 128 -1.72 -15.19 13.30
C VAL A 128 -1.46 -14.56 14.66
N GLN A 129 -0.20 -14.20 14.90
CA GLN A 129 0.26 -13.52 16.10
C GLN A 129 0.90 -12.18 15.70
N LEU A 130 0.27 -11.06 16.10
CA LEU A 130 0.60 -9.73 15.57
C LEU A 130 1.86 -9.10 16.19
N ILE A 131 2.24 -9.46 17.41
CA ILE A 131 3.24 -8.71 18.18
C ILE A 131 4.56 -9.46 18.20
N ASN A 132 5.63 -8.84 17.72
CA ASN A 132 6.95 -9.46 17.79
C ASN A 132 7.49 -9.51 19.24
N ASP A 133 7.13 -10.55 19.99
CA ASP A 133 7.43 -10.69 21.42
C ASP A 133 8.94 -10.77 21.74
N ARG A 134 9.76 -11.23 20.79
CA ARG A 134 11.21 -11.36 20.93
C ARG A 134 11.90 -10.00 20.93
N ASP A 135 11.49 -9.12 20.03
CA ASP A 135 12.10 -7.80 19.86
C ASP A 135 11.34 -6.73 20.71
N GLY A 136 10.08 -6.99 21.07
CA GLY A 136 9.36 -6.26 22.11
C GLY A 136 7.84 -6.43 22.07
N GLY A 137 7.22 -6.77 23.22
CA GLY A 137 5.80 -6.47 23.49
C GLY A 137 5.58 -4.96 23.66
N ASP A 138 4.36 -4.47 23.52
CA ASP A 138 4.21 -3.06 23.14
C ASP A 138 3.04 -2.31 23.78
N PHE A 139 3.00 -1.00 23.56
CA PHE A 139 2.30 0.03 24.34
C PHE A 139 3.12 0.51 25.56
N ASN A 140 4.30 1.06 25.27
CA ASN A 140 5.23 1.57 26.28
C ASN A 140 5.06 3.08 26.46
N LEU A 141 5.42 3.61 27.64
CA LEU A 141 5.57 5.06 27.85
C LEU A 141 7.04 5.42 27.85
N VAL A 142 7.36 6.49 27.13
CA VAL A 142 8.71 7.05 27.04
C VAL A 142 8.68 8.50 27.49
N PHE A 143 9.50 8.85 28.47
CA PHE A 143 9.58 10.24 28.97
C PHE A 143 10.96 10.57 29.48
N VAL A 144 11.28 11.87 29.54
CA VAL A 144 12.54 12.36 30.09
C VAL A 144 12.31 12.84 31.52
N THR A 145 13.20 12.41 32.42
CA THR A 145 13.16 12.81 33.83
C THR A 145 13.78 14.19 34.07
N LYS A 146 13.53 14.82 35.21
CA LYS A 146 14.18 16.09 35.63
C LYS A 146 15.71 16.00 35.72
N ASN A 147 16.24 14.80 35.87
CA ASN A 147 17.68 14.54 35.88
C ASN A 147 18.24 14.27 34.47
N GLY A 148 17.41 14.39 33.42
CA GLY A 148 17.82 14.22 32.02
C GLY A 148 17.85 12.78 31.51
N HIS A 149 17.45 11.79 32.32
CA HIS A 149 17.42 10.39 31.88
C HIS A 149 16.15 10.09 31.08
N LEU A 150 16.32 9.44 29.94
CA LEU A 150 15.23 8.85 29.14
C LEU A 150 14.78 7.55 29.79
N ILE A 151 13.50 7.46 30.13
CA ILE A 151 12.88 6.30 30.74
C ILE A 151 11.91 5.68 29.75
N ASN A 152 11.99 4.35 29.60
CA ASN A 152 11.00 3.56 28.88
C ASN A 152 10.39 2.53 29.85
N THR A 153 9.05 2.51 29.96
CA THR A 153 8.36 1.63 30.91
C THR A 153 8.51 0.14 30.62
N LYS A 154 9.04 -0.27 29.45
CA LYS A 154 9.21 -1.67 28.98
C LYS A 154 9.84 -2.60 30.03
N GLN A 155 10.71 -2.09 30.89
CA GLN A 155 11.45 -2.87 31.90
C GLN A 155 10.94 -2.70 33.34
N LEU A 156 9.86 -1.94 33.56
CA LEU A 156 9.34 -1.64 34.90
C LEU A 156 8.37 -2.72 35.39
N ASP A 157 8.45 -3.00 36.69
CA ASP A 157 7.56 -3.85 37.49
C ASP A 157 6.15 -3.33 37.77
N PHE A 158 5.15 -3.63 36.94
CA PHE A 158 3.75 -3.30 37.27
C PHE A 158 3.06 -4.41 38.05
N GLU A 159 2.15 -4.03 38.94
CA GLU A 159 1.27 -4.94 39.68
C GLU A 159 -0.13 -4.92 39.05
N SER A 160 -0.70 -6.09 38.79
CA SER A 160 -2.06 -6.22 38.22
C SER A 160 -3.12 -6.24 39.32
N ASN A 161 -4.27 -5.61 39.06
CA ASN A 161 -5.46 -5.72 39.92
C ASN A 161 -6.18 -7.09 39.85
N LEU A 162 -5.81 -7.94 38.89
CA LEU A 162 -6.43 -9.24 38.68
C LEU A 162 -5.66 -10.35 39.41
N ASP A 163 -6.38 -11.33 39.95
CA ASP A 163 -5.80 -12.46 40.70
C ASP A 163 -5.67 -13.74 39.87
N GLN A 164 -6.49 -13.91 38.83
CA GLN A 164 -6.41 -15.08 37.96
C GLN A 164 -5.42 -14.85 36.81
N TYR A 165 -4.98 -15.95 36.19
CA TYR A 165 -4.07 -15.91 35.04
C TYR A 165 -4.80 -15.98 33.70
N ARG A 166 -6.07 -16.38 33.68
CA ARG A 166 -6.84 -16.54 32.45
C ARG A 166 -8.28 -16.06 32.62
N TYR A 167 -8.74 -15.27 31.66
CA TYR A 167 -10.10 -14.76 31.57
C TYR A 167 -10.66 -15.04 30.18
N LYS A 168 -11.95 -15.33 30.10
CA LYS A 168 -12.66 -15.53 28.82
C LYS A 168 -13.87 -14.58 28.79
N LEU A 169 -14.01 -13.86 27.68
CA LEU A 169 -15.06 -12.90 27.41
C LEU A 169 -15.80 -13.32 26.15
N SER A 170 -17.11 -13.09 26.12
CA SER A 170 -17.96 -13.40 24.97
C SER A 170 -19.02 -12.32 24.76
N GLY A 171 -19.41 -12.08 23.51
CA GLY A 171 -20.46 -11.12 23.17
C GLY A 171 -20.19 -9.73 23.77
N ASN A 172 -21.09 -9.30 24.66
CA ASN A 172 -21.06 -7.96 25.27
C ASN A 172 -20.26 -7.91 26.59
N ASP A 173 -19.60 -9.00 26.99
CA ASP A 173 -18.77 -9.02 28.20
C ASP A 173 -17.63 -8.00 28.09
N SER A 174 -17.19 -7.48 29.23
CA SER A 174 -16.01 -6.63 29.33
C SER A 174 -15.15 -6.95 30.54
N LEU A 175 -13.86 -6.67 30.45
CA LEU A 175 -12.90 -6.85 31.54
C LEU A 175 -11.98 -5.65 31.66
N VAL A 176 -11.79 -5.19 32.88
CA VAL A 176 -10.85 -4.12 33.22
C VAL A 176 -9.59 -4.73 33.84
N LEU A 177 -8.46 -4.57 33.16
CA LEU A 177 -7.13 -4.92 33.65
C LEU A 177 -6.33 -3.64 33.91
N ALA A 178 -6.03 -3.37 35.18
CA ALA A 178 -5.19 -2.27 35.61
C ALA A 178 -3.82 -2.77 36.05
N TYR A 179 -2.77 -2.19 35.47
CA TYR A 179 -1.38 -2.36 35.88
C TYR A 179 -0.91 -1.09 36.59
N THR A 180 -0.41 -1.21 37.81
CA THR A 180 0.08 -0.08 38.61
C THR A 180 1.57 -0.25 38.91
N PHE A 181 2.37 0.75 38.54
CA PHE A 181 3.74 0.92 39.00
C PHE A 181 3.76 2.04 40.04
N SER A 182 4.47 1.85 41.15
CA SER A 182 4.60 2.84 42.22
C SER A 182 6.07 2.95 42.66
N THR A 183 6.55 4.17 42.85
CA THR A 183 7.87 4.46 43.43
C THR A 183 7.79 4.57 44.96
N ALA A 184 8.93 4.60 45.65
CA ALA A 184 8.97 4.82 47.10
C ALA A 184 8.43 6.21 47.52
N ASN A 185 8.53 7.21 46.63
CA ASN A 185 8.07 8.58 46.89
C ASN A 185 6.60 8.82 46.47
N ASN A 186 5.82 7.73 46.26
CA ASN A 186 4.39 7.77 45.94
C ASN A 186 4.07 8.43 44.58
N GLU A 187 4.99 8.35 43.61
CA GLU A 187 4.66 8.56 42.19
C GLU A 187 4.11 7.27 41.60
N LYS A 188 3.07 7.36 40.77
CA LYS A 188 2.39 6.19 40.20
C LYS A 188 2.14 6.35 38.71
N ILE A 189 2.31 5.24 38.00
CA ILE A 189 1.90 5.07 36.61
C ILE A 189 0.88 3.94 36.59
N LYS A 190 -0.36 4.24 36.20
CA LYS A 190 -1.41 3.24 36.01
C LYS A 190 -1.72 3.11 34.52
N LYS A 191 -1.71 1.89 34.01
CA LYS A 191 -2.18 1.54 32.66
C LYS A 191 -3.44 0.69 32.81
N ILE A 192 -4.58 1.17 32.32
CA ILE A 192 -5.88 0.52 32.50
C ILE A 192 -6.41 0.10 31.14
N PHE A 193 -6.49 -1.19 30.89
CA PHE A 193 -6.98 -1.77 29.65
C PHE A 193 -8.42 -2.28 29.83
N VAL A 194 -9.31 -1.92 28.92
CA VAL A 194 -10.70 -2.40 28.89
C VAL A 194 -10.91 -3.24 27.64
N PHE A 195 -11.07 -4.55 27.85
CA PHE A 195 -11.32 -5.53 26.80
C PHE A 195 -12.81 -5.74 26.62
N HIS A 196 -13.23 -6.03 25.38
CA HIS A 196 -14.60 -6.36 25.02
C HIS A 196 -14.66 -7.73 24.30
N GLY A 197 -15.71 -8.50 24.54
CA GLY A 197 -15.85 -9.86 24.01
C GLY A 197 -15.85 -9.96 22.48
N ASN A 198 -16.46 -9.00 21.78
CA ASN A 198 -16.69 -9.04 20.33
C ASN A 198 -16.00 -7.92 19.55
N ASN A 199 -14.90 -7.36 20.07
CA ASN A 199 -14.23 -6.20 19.49
C ASN A 199 -12.71 -6.44 19.33
N TYR A 200 -12.12 -5.96 18.24
CA TYR A 200 -10.66 -5.95 18.04
C TYR A 200 -9.99 -4.75 18.72
N ALA A 201 -10.77 -3.69 18.98
CA ALA A 201 -10.29 -2.55 19.75
C ALA A 201 -10.49 -2.75 21.25
N LEU A 202 -9.58 -2.17 22.02
CA LEU A 202 -9.65 -2.06 23.47
C LEU A 202 -9.35 -0.62 23.88
N LYS A 203 -9.92 -0.19 25.00
CA LYS A 203 -9.53 1.09 25.60
C LYS A 203 -8.26 0.92 26.42
N ALA A 204 -7.38 1.89 26.37
CA ALA A 204 -6.21 1.98 27.22
C ALA A 204 -6.14 3.36 27.85
N ASP A 205 -6.32 3.45 29.16
CA ASP A 205 -6.12 4.70 29.90
C ASP A 205 -4.74 4.71 30.54
N ILE A 206 -4.11 5.88 30.56
CA ILE A 206 -2.88 6.17 31.28
C ILE A 206 -3.22 7.19 32.37
N ASP A 207 -3.00 6.84 33.63
CA ASP A 207 -3.22 7.72 34.79
C ASP A 207 -1.88 7.90 35.53
N LEU A 208 -1.36 9.13 35.46
CA LEU A 208 -0.08 9.54 36.01
C LEU A 208 -0.33 10.35 37.28
N GLU A 209 0.07 9.82 38.44
CA GLU A 209 -0.09 10.47 39.76
C GLU A 209 1.28 10.89 40.31
N ASN A 210 1.39 12.16 40.74
CA ASN A 210 2.60 12.82 41.24
C ASN A 210 3.81 12.79 40.29
N MET A 211 3.60 12.44 39.02
CA MET A 211 4.65 12.34 38.00
C MET A 211 5.24 13.69 37.59
N ASN A 212 4.62 14.81 37.96
CA ASN A 212 5.16 16.17 37.81
C ASN A 212 6.48 16.40 38.57
N ARG A 213 6.79 15.54 39.54
CA ARG A 213 8.09 15.52 40.23
C ARG A 213 9.18 14.86 39.41
N LEU A 214 8.83 13.97 38.48
CA LEU A 214 9.77 13.18 37.70
C LEU A 214 9.87 13.65 36.25
N ILE A 215 8.76 13.85 35.55
CA ILE A 215 8.74 14.23 34.13
C ILE A 215 9.18 15.68 33.97
N SER A 216 10.11 15.95 33.04
CA SER A 216 10.65 17.29 32.77
C SER A 216 10.32 17.82 31.39
N SER A 217 10.00 16.94 30.44
CA SER A 217 9.84 17.28 29.03
C SER A 217 8.49 17.94 28.68
N TYR A 218 7.62 18.21 29.68
CA TYR A 218 6.22 18.61 29.48
C TYR A 218 5.48 17.74 28.44
N ARG A 219 5.95 16.50 28.27
CA ARG A 219 5.40 15.50 27.38
C ARG A 219 5.83 14.11 27.82
N TYR A 220 5.06 13.12 27.42
CA TYR A 220 5.48 11.73 27.33
C TYR A 220 5.01 11.16 25.98
N ASP A 221 5.72 10.16 25.50
CA ASP A 221 5.43 9.52 24.22
C ASP A 221 4.83 8.13 24.51
N VAL A 222 3.70 7.82 23.87
CA VAL A 222 3.13 6.47 23.83
C VAL A 222 3.73 5.75 22.64
N GLU A 223 4.53 4.73 22.91
CA GLU A 223 5.37 4.05 21.93
C GLU A 223 4.78 2.70 21.53
N TRP A 224 4.71 2.49 20.21
CA TRP A 224 4.64 1.20 19.54
C TRP A 224 5.99 0.88 18.87
N GLU A 225 6.84 0.11 19.54
CA GLU A 225 8.16 -0.38 19.13
C GLU A 225 8.12 -1.63 18.22
N ASN A 226 8.89 -1.61 17.13
CA ASN A 226 9.11 -2.76 16.22
C ASN A 226 7.89 -3.26 15.42
N GLY A 227 6.76 -2.55 15.46
CA GLY A 227 5.67 -2.71 14.50
C GLY A 227 4.89 -4.02 14.65
N ILE A 228 4.61 -4.68 13.52
CA ILE A 228 3.86 -5.94 13.48
C ILE A 228 4.82 -7.07 13.11
N ASN A 229 4.50 -8.28 13.57
CA ASN A 229 5.19 -9.49 13.17
C ASN A 229 5.07 -9.74 11.66
N PHE A 230 5.93 -10.59 11.12
CA PHE A 230 5.89 -10.98 9.72
C PHE A 230 4.94 -12.18 9.51
N LEU A 231 3.93 -12.02 8.67
CA LEU A 231 2.71 -12.86 8.67
C LEU A 231 2.39 -13.57 7.36
N GLU A 232 3.08 -13.26 6.26
CA GLU A 232 2.84 -13.83 4.94
C GLU A 232 4.09 -14.54 4.38
N LYS A 233 3.90 -15.52 3.48
CA LYS A 233 5.03 -16.28 2.91
C LYS A 233 5.97 -15.42 2.05
N ASN A 234 5.41 -14.42 1.36
CA ASN A 234 6.16 -13.60 0.39
C ASN A 234 6.63 -12.29 1.04
N SER A 235 7.89 -12.29 1.48
CA SER A 235 8.48 -11.17 2.21
C SER A 235 8.55 -9.88 1.42
N SER A 236 8.82 -9.96 0.11
CA SER A 236 8.89 -8.77 -0.72
C SER A 236 7.53 -8.10 -0.89
N GLN A 237 6.46 -8.90 -1.05
CA GLN A 237 5.11 -8.36 -1.12
C GLN A 237 4.67 -7.75 0.21
N GLU A 238 4.95 -8.43 1.32
CA GLU A 238 4.57 -7.92 2.64
C GLU A 238 5.30 -6.62 2.99
N ALA A 239 6.62 -6.55 2.74
CA ALA A 239 7.40 -5.32 2.85
C ALA A 239 6.77 -4.18 2.02
N THR A 240 6.44 -4.42 0.75
CA THR A 240 5.81 -3.41 -0.14
C THR A 240 4.53 -2.78 0.44
N TYR A 241 3.78 -3.50 1.29
CA TYR A 241 2.55 -2.98 1.90
C TYR A 241 2.73 -2.49 3.34
N SER A 242 3.89 -2.75 3.92
CA SER A 242 4.22 -2.37 5.28
C SER A 242 4.55 -0.87 5.33
N ASN A 243 4.04 -0.19 6.35
CA ASN A 243 4.40 1.20 6.63
C ASN A 243 3.94 1.60 8.03
N ALA A 244 4.48 2.72 8.51
CA ALA A 244 3.86 3.47 9.58
C ALA A 244 3.11 4.68 9.02
N SER A 245 2.07 5.12 9.71
CA SER A 245 1.35 6.33 9.33
C SER A 245 0.72 7.03 10.52
N ALA A 246 0.43 8.32 10.33
CA ALA A 246 -0.42 9.10 11.21
C ALA A 246 -1.61 9.65 10.44
N TYR A 247 -2.72 9.91 11.12
CA TYR A 247 -3.77 10.78 10.59
C TYR A 247 -3.70 12.13 11.29
N SER A 248 -3.42 13.16 10.50
CA SER A 248 -3.21 14.52 10.98
C SER A 248 -3.62 15.51 9.89
N GLY A 249 -4.21 16.63 10.27
CA GLY A 249 -4.65 17.65 9.30
C GLY A 249 -5.73 17.18 8.32
N GLY A 250 -6.48 16.11 8.64
CA GLY A 250 -7.53 15.56 7.77
C GLY A 250 -7.03 14.56 6.71
N GLU A 251 -5.75 14.19 6.73
CA GLU A 251 -5.18 13.22 5.80
C GLU A 251 -4.25 12.20 6.48
N GLN A 252 -4.03 11.08 5.78
CA GLN A 252 -3.06 10.07 6.20
C GLN A 252 -1.66 10.45 5.72
N VAL A 253 -0.75 10.64 6.67
CA VAL A 253 0.67 10.87 6.42
C VAL A 253 1.42 9.53 6.55
N VAL A 254 1.90 9.00 5.42
CA VAL A 254 2.63 7.72 5.37
C VAL A 254 4.13 7.92 5.59
N VAL A 255 4.76 6.94 6.25
CA VAL A 255 6.19 6.78 6.49
C VAL A 255 6.59 5.39 6.04
N ASP A 256 7.43 5.33 5.01
CA ASP A 256 7.74 4.11 4.28
C ASP A 256 9.26 4.07 4.01
N ALA A 257 9.90 2.96 4.37
CA ALA A 257 11.30 2.63 4.11
C ALA A 257 11.37 1.70 2.89
N SER A 258 11.18 2.28 1.70
CA SER A 258 10.80 1.50 0.51
C SER A 258 11.90 0.64 -0.10
N SER A 259 13.18 0.93 0.18
CA SER A 259 14.32 0.24 -0.44
C SER A 259 15.20 -0.46 0.60
N PRO A 260 15.80 -1.63 0.29
CA PRO A 260 16.72 -2.30 1.19
C PRO A 260 17.87 -1.40 1.65
N GLY A 261 18.04 -1.28 2.97
CA GLY A 261 19.02 -0.40 3.60
C GLY A 261 18.49 0.99 3.96
N ASP A 262 17.28 1.35 3.53
CA ASP A 262 16.68 2.64 3.87
C ASP A 262 16.42 2.75 5.38
N LYS A 263 16.72 3.93 5.91
CA LYS A 263 16.37 4.37 7.25
C LYS A 263 15.60 5.67 7.15
N VAL A 264 14.41 5.68 7.72
CA VAL A 264 13.52 6.85 7.66
C VAL A 264 13.17 7.28 9.06
N GLU A 265 13.37 8.55 9.35
CA GLU A 265 12.83 9.18 10.56
C GLU A 265 11.92 10.33 10.15
N LYS A 266 10.71 10.40 10.72
CA LYS A 266 9.76 11.47 10.45
C LYS A 266 9.09 11.92 11.73
N SER A 267 9.04 13.22 11.97
CA SER A 267 8.26 13.81 13.04
C SER A 267 7.12 14.64 12.48
N ILE A 268 5.97 14.54 13.13
CA ILE A 268 4.77 15.34 12.89
C ILE A 268 4.48 16.06 14.20
N ASN A 269 4.22 17.36 14.13
CA ASN A 269 3.81 18.15 15.29
C ASN A 269 2.38 18.62 15.07
N GLY A 270 1.65 18.86 16.15
CA GLY A 270 0.25 19.27 16.06
C GLY A 270 -0.72 18.15 16.38
N LYS A 271 -1.98 18.38 16.02
CA LYS A 271 -3.07 17.45 16.24
C LYS A 271 -2.90 16.17 15.43
N VAL A 272 -2.72 15.05 16.12
CA VAL A 272 -2.65 13.69 15.55
C VAL A 272 -3.80 12.88 16.10
N GLU A 273 -4.72 12.46 15.23
CA GLU A 273 -5.92 11.68 15.60
C GLU A 273 -5.61 10.21 15.85
N TRP A 274 -4.62 9.67 15.13
CA TRP A 274 -4.08 8.34 15.39
C TRP A 274 -2.70 8.18 14.78
N VAL A 275 -1.91 7.26 15.34
CA VAL A 275 -0.72 6.67 14.72
C VAL A 275 -0.96 5.18 14.52
N GLY A 276 -0.37 4.58 13.49
CA GLY A 276 -0.51 3.16 13.26
C GLY A 276 0.64 2.58 12.47
N VAL A 277 0.84 1.29 12.65
CA VAL A 277 1.73 0.45 11.84
C VAL A 277 0.87 -0.60 11.16
N ARG A 278 1.19 -0.93 9.91
CA ARG A 278 0.48 -1.95 9.15
C ARG A 278 1.45 -2.84 8.39
N ASP A 279 0.97 -4.03 8.08
CA ASP A 279 1.49 -4.90 7.03
C ASP A 279 0.48 -4.95 5.86
N LYS A 280 0.49 -6.03 5.08
CA LYS A 280 -0.44 -6.26 3.97
C LYS A 280 -1.90 -6.41 4.39
N TYR A 281 -2.19 -7.04 5.53
CA TYR A 281 -3.55 -7.44 5.95
C TYR A 281 -3.93 -7.00 7.36
N PHE A 282 -2.98 -6.64 8.21
CA PHE A 282 -3.20 -6.34 9.62
C PHE A 282 -2.60 -5.00 9.99
N THR A 283 -3.19 -4.38 11.02
CA THR A 283 -2.73 -3.10 11.53
C THR A 283 -2.90 -2.99 13.04
N ILE A 284 -2.06 -2.15 13.61
CA ILE A 284 -2.15 -1.71 14.99
C ILE A 284 -2.27 -0.19 14.96
N ILE A 285 -3.29 0.34 15.64
CA ILE A 285 -3.59 1.77 15.68
C ILE A 285 -3.69 2.23 17.14
N ILE A 286 -3.03 3.33 17.45
CA ILE A 286 -3.14 4.05 18.72
C ILE A 286 -3.81 5.41 18.43
N SER A 287 -4.96 5.65 19.04
CA SER A 287 -5.73 6.88 18.86
C SER A 287 -6.04 7.51 20.21
N PRO A 288 -5.58 8.73 20.52
CA PRO A 288 -5.99 9.42 21.72
C PRO A 288 -7.45 9.87 21.60
N ASP A 289 -8.22 9.78 22.69
CA ASP A 289 -9.60 10.27 22.76
C ASP A 289 -9.68 11.78 22.56
N ASN A 290 -8.67 12.51 23.05
CA ASN A 290 -8.57 13.96 22.95
C ASN A 290 -7.24 14.37 22.28
N PRO A 291 -7.16 14.36 20.93
CA PRO A 291 -5.99 14.84 20.21
C PRO A 291 -5.69 16.32 20.50
N SER A 292 -4.44 16.64 20.87
CA SER A 292 -4.01 18.01 21.22
C SER A 292 -3.17 18.67 20.11
N ASN A 293 -3.27 19.99 19.98
CA ASN A 293 -2.41 20.80 19.11
C ASN A 293 -0.96 20.86 19.59
N ASP A 294 -0.71 20.60 20.88
CA ASP A 294 0.65 20.54 21.45
C ASP A 294 1.23 19.12 21.40
N GLY A 295 0.46 18.17 20.85
CA GLY A 295 0.89 16.80 20.62
C GLY A 295 1.70 16.63 19.34
N GLY A 296 1.77 15.39 18.88
CA GLY A 296 2.42 15.05 17.62
C GLY A 296 2.66 13.55 17.49
N ALA A 297 3.47 13.19 16.51
CA ALA A 297 3.95 11.84 16.31
C ALA A 297 5.43 11.83 15.90
N SER A 298 6.11 10.73 16.12
CA SER A 298 7.41 10.46 15.51
C SER A 298 7.55 9.00 15.11
N PHE A 299 8.15 8.78 13.96
CA PHE A 299 8.30 7.48 13.35
C PHE A 299 9.77 7.19 13.06
N LYS A 300 10.14 5.93 13.21
CA LYS A 300 11.39 5.36 12.71
C LYS A 300 11.07 4.15 11.87
N GLY A 301 11.65 4.04 10.69
CA GLY A 301 11.49 2.91 9.78
C GLY A 301 12.85 2.42 9.30
N GLU A 302 13.02 1.11 9.18
CA GLU A 302 14.21 0.50 8.60
C GLU A 302 13.83 -0.66 7.69
N HIS A 303 14.43 -0.72 6.51
CA HIS A 303 14.31 -1.85 5.59
C HIS A 303 15.55 -2.74 5.67
N ILE A 304 15.36 -3.95 6.16
CA ILE A 304 16.42 -4.93 6.39
C ILE A 304 16.23 -6.09 5.42
N LEU A 305 17.30 -6.41 4.67
CA LEU A 305 17.39 -7.67 3.94
C LEU A 305 18.11 -8.69 4.82
N ASN A 306 17.40 -9.75 5.23
CA ASN A 306 17.96 -10.82 6.05
C ASN A 306 17.81 -12.19 5.37
N LYS A 307 18.26 -13.27 6.05
CA LYS A 307 18.20 -14.65 5.53
C LYS A 307 16.78 -15.16 5.21
N TYR A 308 15.76 -14.52 5.78
CA TYR A 308 14.34 -14.83 5.56
C TYR A 308 13.68 -13.91 4.51
N GLY A 309 14.39 -12.90 4.00
CA GLY A 309 13.94 -12.01 2.94
C GLY A 309 13.93 -10.53 3.34
N ASN A 310 13.15 -9.73 2.61
CA ASN A 310 12.92 -8.31 2.88
C ASN A 310 12.04 -8.13 4.12
N ARG A 311 12.45 -7.27 5.05
CA ARG A 311 11.70 -6.97 6.26
C ARG A 311 11.74 -5.47 6.50
N GLU A 312 10.57 -4.87 6.67
CA GLU A 312 10.46 -3.49 7.12
C GLU A 312 10.02 -3.47 8.58
N ILE A 313 10.70 -2.66 9.38
CA ILE A 313 10.43 -2.53 10.82
C ILE A 313 10.14 -1.07 11.09
N TYR A 314 9.02 -0.82 11.76
CA TYR A 314 8.59 0.53 12.09
C TYR A 314 8.36 0.69 13.59
N THR A 315 8.78 1.83 14.11
CA THR A 315 8.44 2.31 15.45
C THR A 315 7.59 3.56 15.31
N ALA A 316 6.46 3.61 16.00
CA ALA A 316 5.54 4.73 16.02
C ALA A 316 5.41 5.27 17.45
N ASN A 317 5.66 6.57 17.62
CA ASN A 317 5.50 7.28 18.87
C ASN A 317 4.39 8.31 18.72
N LEU A 318 3.43 8.31 19.63
CA LEU A 318 2.42 9.35 19.77
C LEU A 318 2.83 10.28 20.92
N LYS A 319 3.09 11.55 20.63
CA LYS A 319 3.55 12.54 21.60
C LYS A 319 2.34 13.16 22.32
N ILE A 320 2.28 13.01 23.63
CA ILE A 320 1.18 13.49 24.47
C ILE A 320 1.69 14.62 25.38
N PRO A 321 1.05 15.80 25.37
CA PRO A 321 1.44 16.89 26.24
C PRO A 321 1.20 16.51 27.71
N PHE A 322 2.15 16.85 28.55
CA PHE A 322 2.08 16.65 29.99
C PHE A 322 1.99 18.00 30.69
N ASN A 323 0.83 18.28 31.27
CA ASN A 323 0.45 19.59 31.81
C ASN A 323 1.06 19.88 33.20
N ASN A 324 2.01 19.06 33.65
CA ASN A 324 2.68 19.19 34.94
C ASN A 324 1.74 19.19 36.16
N LEU A 325 0.59 18.51 36.02
CA LEU A 325 -0.41 18.35 37.07
C LEU A 325 -0.01 17.25 38.06
N ASN A 326 -0.54 17.31 39.29
CA ASN A 326 -0.38 16.22 40.27
C ASN A 326 -1.08 14.94 39.83
N ARG A 327 -2.12 15.02 39.00
CA ARG A 327 -2.75 13.87 38.37
C ARG A 327 -3.13 14.22 36.95
N GLN A 328 -2.74 13.40 36.00
CA GLN A 328 -3.13 13.52 34.60
C GLN A 328 -3.62 12.17 34.10
N LYS A 329 -4.83 12.15 33.53
CA LYS A 329 -5.43 10.98 32.90
C LYS A 329 -5.61 11.23 31.41
N ASP A 330 -5.06 10.36 30.60
CA ASP A 330 -5.20 10.37 29.14
C ASP A 330 -5.79 9.03 28.69
N SER A 331 -6.75 9.07 27.76
CA SER A 331 -7.48 7.89 27.27
C SER A 331 -7.18 7.63 25.79
N PHE A 332 -7.04 6.35 25.45
CA PHE A 332 -6.67 5.90 24.12
C PHE A 332 -7.56 4.74 23.66
N GLU A 333 -7.80 4.68 22.36
CA GLU A 333 -8.34 3.52 21.67
C GLU A 333 -7.17 2.77 21.01
N LEU A 334 -7.05 1.48 21.29
CA LEU A 334 -6.05 0.59 20.70
C LEU A 334 -6.74 -0.44 19.82
N TYR A 335 -6.54 -0.35 18.50
CA TYR A 335 -7.02 -1.35 17.56
C TYR A 335 -5.88 -2.32 17.22
N LEU A 336 -6.11 -3.63 17.37
CA LEU A 336 -5.18 -4.68 16.96
C LEU A 336 -5.93 -5.72 16.14
N GLY A 337 -5.83 -5.66 14.81
CA GLY A 337 -6.69 -6.51 14.00
C GLY A 337 -6.52 -6.37 12.49
N PRO A 338 -7.46 -6.94 11.73
CA PRO A 338 -7.42 -6.97 10.27
C PRO A 338 -7.70 -5.58 9.65
N ILE A 339 -7.19 -5.34 8.45
CA ILE A 339 -7.50 -4.14 7.65
C ILE A 339 -8.80 -4.40 6.88
N GLU A 340 -9.92 -4.39 7.59
CA GLU A 340 -11.27 -4.49 7.01
C GLU A 340 -11.95 -3.12 6.97
N TYR A 341 -12.27 -2.61 5.78
CA TYR A 341 -12.77 -1.24 5.61
C TYR A 341 -13.97 -0.88 6.49
N ASN A 342 -15.01 -1.73 6.51
CA ASN A 342 -16.22 -1.46 7.28
C ASN A 342 -15.99 -1.52 8.79
N THR A 343 -15.14 -2.46 9.24
CA THR A 343 -14.76 -2.62 10.65
C THR A 343 -13.96 -1.40 11.11
N LEU A 344 -13.00 -0.93 10.32
CA LEU A 344 -12.25 0.29 10.64
C LEU A 344 -13.15 1.53 10.63
N LYS A 345 -14.10 1.61 9.69
CA LYS A 345 -15.05 2.72 9.58
C LYS A 345 -16.02 2.79 10.77
N SER A 346 -16.42 1.64 11.34
CA SER A 346 -17.37 1.61 12.47
C SER A 346 -16.87 2.25 13.76
N TYR A 347 -15.55 2.43 13.91
CA TYR A 347 -14.98 3.13 15.08
C TYR A 347 -15.18 4.64 15.04
N ASN A 348 -15.56 5.23 13.89
CA ASN A 348 -15.79 6.68 13.74
C ASN A 348 -14.57 7.56 14.12
N ARG A 349 -13.35 7.05 13.95
CA ARG A 349 -12.08 7.73 14.27
C ARG A 349 -11.12 7.83 13.08
N ASN A 350 -11.67 7.80 11.86
CA ASN A 350 -10.89 7.85 10.61
C ASN A 350 -9.89 6.68 10.42
N PHE A 351 -10.05 5.56 11.12
CA PHE A 351 -9.17 4.39 10.98
C PHE A 351 -9.21 3.81 9.57
N GLN A 352 -10.35 3.94 8.89
CA GLN A 352 -10.54 3.47 7.52
C GLN A 352 -9.62 4.16 6.50
N ALA A 353 -8.98 5.28 6.86
CA ALA A 353 -8.00 5.93 6.01
C ALA A 353 -6.72 5.09 5.81
N ILE A 354 -6.45 4.10 6.66
CA ILE A 354 -5.32 3.17 6.50
C ILE A 354 -5.52 2.17 5.36
N PHE A 355 -6.76 2.01 4.88
CA PHE A 355 -7.10 1.09 3.80
C PHE A 355 -6.52 1.60 2.47
N ASP A 356 -5.80 0.73 1.76
CA ASP A 356 -5.18 1.10 0.48
C ASP A 356 -6.16 0.91 -0.69
N PHE A 357 -6.68 2.04 -1.19
CA PHE A 357 -7.53 2.05 -2.38
C PHE A 357 -6.76 2.01 -3.70
N GLY A 358 -5.44 2.05 -3.64
CA GLY A 358 -4.58 2.23 -4.80
C GLY A 358 -4.60 3.66 -5.30
N SER A 359 -3.82 3.91 -6.33
CA SER A 359 -3.68 5.24 -6.91
C SER A 359 -3.62 5.17 -8.43
N PHE A 360 -4.42 6.00 -9.10
CA PHE A 360 -4.35 6.16 -10.55
C PHE A 360 -3.40 7.32 -10.89
N PHE A 361 -2.13 7.02 -11.20
CA PHE A 361 -1.08 8.01 -11.45
C PHE A 361 -0.93 9.08 -10.35
N GLY A 362 -1.03 8.68 -9.07
CA GLY A 362 -0.98 9.61 -7.92
C GLY A 362 -2.36 10.11 -7.46
N LEU A 363 -3.42 9.87 -8.24
CA LEU A 363 -4.77 10.40 -7.99
C LEU A 363 -5.63 9.41 -7.20
N LYS A 364 -5.38 9.30 -5.88
CA LYS A 364 -6.17 8.44 -4.97
C LYS A 364 -7.67 8.78 -4.94
N PHE A 365 -8.03 10.05 -5.18
CA PHE A 365 -9.44 10.49 -5.17
C PHE A 365 -10.27 9.86 -6.32
N ILE A 366 -9.63 9.30 -7.35
CA ILE A 366 -10.32 8.62 -8.46
C ILE A 366 -10.60 7.16 -8.11
N THR A 367 -9.60 6.46 -7.55
CA THR A 367 -9.71 5.02 -7.22
C THR A 367 -10.54 4.77 -5.97
N ARG A 368 -10.45 5.65 -4.97
CA ARG A 368 -11.17 5.49 -3.69
C ARG A 368 -12.70 5.37 -3.86
N PRO A 369 -13.41 6.27 -4.55
CA PRO A 369 -14.87 6.14 -4.70
C PRO A 369 -15.29 4.85 -5.42
N ILE A 370 -14.50 4.41 -6.41
CA ILE A 370 -14.74 3.16 -7.14
C ILE A 370 -14.65 1.99 -6.15
N SER A 371 -13.57 1.89 -5.38
CA SER A 371 -13.40 0.82 -4.40
C SER A 371 -14.41 0.87 -3.26
N GLU A 372 -14.65 2.06 -2.69
CA GLU A 372 -15.52 2.26 -1.53
C GLU A 372 -17.01 2.04 -1.85
N TYR A 373 -17.50 2.59 -2.95
CA TYR A 373 -18.94 2.60 -3.25
C TYR A 373 -19.37 1.53 -4.26
N LEU A 374 -18.43 0.98 -5.05
CA LEU A 374 -18.75 -0.05 -6.04
C LEU A 374 -18.13 -1.41 -5.67
N LEU A 375 -16.80 -1.50 -5.53
CA LEU A 375 -16.13 -2.80 -5.43
C LEU A 375 -16.41 -3.50 -4.09
N LEU A 376 -16.18 -2.81 -2.96
CA LEU A 376 -16.37 -3.37 -1.62
C LEU A 376 -17.82 -3.81 -1.36
N PRO A 377 -18.86 -2.97 -1.63
CA PRO A 377 -20.24 -3.37 -1.40
C PRO A 377 -20.66 -4.53 -2.29
N LEU A 378 -20.28 -4.50 -3.58
CA LEU A 378 -20.60 -5.58 -4.51
C LEU A 378 -19.96 -6.90 -4.09
N PHE A 379 -18.67 -6.87 -3.72
CA PHE A 379 -17.95 -8.08 -3.31
C PHE A 379 -18.57 -8.71 -2.06
N LYS A 380 -18.91 -7.89 -1.05
CA LYS A 380 -19.60 -8.35 0.16
C LYS A 380 -21.00 -8.88 -0.15
N PHE A 381 -21.76 -8.16 -0.96
CA PHE A 381 -23.11 -8.57 -1.36
C PHE A 381 -23.11 -9.94 -2.05
N LEU A 382 -22.19 -10.16 -3.00
CA LEU A 382 -22.08 -11.44 -3.69
C LEU A 382 -21.71 -12.58 -2.72
N HIS A 383 -20.82 -12.32 -1.76
CA HIS A 383 -20.43 -13.32 -0.78
C HIS A 383 -21.57 -13.74 0.17
N LEU A 384 -22.58 -12.87 0.40
CA LEU A 384 -23.77 -13.25 1.18
C LEU A 384 -24.53 -14.43 0.55
N PHE A 385 -24.49 -14.58 -0.78
CA PHE A 385 -25.18 -15.65 -1.50
C PHE A 385 -24.24 -16.76 -1.98
N ILE A 386 -22.95 -16.47 -2.13
CA ILE A 386 -21.94 -17.39 -2.66
C ILE A 386 -20.85 -17.61 -1.59
N PRO A 387 -20.89 -18.72 -0.84
CA PRO A 387 -19.94 -19.02 0.23
C PRO A 387 -18.61 -19.56 -0.31
N ASN A 388 -18.12 -19.01 -1.43
CA ASN A 388 -16.81 -19.33 -2.00
C ASN A 388 -16.28 -18.13 -2.79
N TYR A 389 -15.15 -17.59 -2.37
CA TYR A 389 -14.62 -16.36 -2.95
C TYR A 389 -14.15 -16.49 -4.41
N GLY A 390 -13.77 -17.69 -4.88
CA GLY A 390 -13.41 -17.89 -6.28
C GLY A 390 -14.61 -17.74 -7.21
N TRP A 391 -15.77 -18.29 -6.83
CA TRP A 391 -17.03 -18.08 -7.54
C TRP A 391 -17.52 -16.63 -7.43
N VAL A 392 -17.34 -15.99 -6.27
CA VAL A 392 -17.61 -14.55 -6.11
C VAL A 392 -16.80 -13.75 -7.12
N ILE A 393 -15.49 -14.01 -7.27
CA ILE A 393 -14.63 -13.33 -8.25
C ILE A 393 -15.15 -13.52 -9.68
N ILE A 394 -15.56 -14.74 -10.05
CA ILE A 394 -16.09 -15.02 -11.41
C ILE A 394 -17.36 -14.21 -11.68
N VAL A 395 -18.35 -14.27 -10.79
CA VAL A 395 -19.62 -13.53 -10.93
C VAL A 395 -19.37 -12.03 -10.91
N PHE A 396 -18.47 -11.58 -10.05
CA PHE A 396 -18.04 -10.19 -9.97
C PHE A 396 -17.44 -9.71 -11.30
N SER A 397 -16.54 -10.48 -11.93
CA SER A 397 -16.00 -10.17 -13.25
C SER A 397 -17.09 -10.05 -14.32
N ILE A 398 -18.10 -10.91 -14.30
CA ILE A 398 -19.24 -10.86 -15.22
C ILE A 398 -20.02 -9.56 -15.05
N ILE A 399 -20.37 -9.19 -13.82
CA ILE A 399 -21.12 -7.96 -13.52
C ILE A 399 -20.35 -6.72 -13.98
N ILE A 400 -19.07 -6.61 -13.61
CA ILE A 400 -18.22 -5.48 -14.03
C ILE A 400 -18.15 -5.41 -15.56
N LYS A 401 -18.02 -6.55 -16.24
CA LYS A 401 -17.99 -6.59 -17.70
C LYS A 401 -19.31 -6.16 -18.33
N LEU A 402 -20.45 -6.53 -17.75
CA LEU A 402 -21.78 -6.12 -18.19
C LEU A 402 -21.98 -4.61 -18.03
N VAL A 403 -21.58 -4.04 -16.90
CA VAL A 403 -21.65 -2.58 -16.66
C VAL A 403 -20.81 -1.82 -17.70
N LEU A 404 -19.63 -2.35 -18.05
CA LEU A 404 -18.74 -1.77 -19.04
C LEU A 404 -19.08 -2.15 -20.49
N TYR A 405 -20.08 -3.01 -20.71
CA TYR A 405 -20.43 -3.49 -22.04
C TYR A 405 -20.84 -2.37 -23.01
N PRO A 406 -21.68 -1.38 -22.64
CA PRO A 406 -22.07 -0.31 -23.55
C PRO A 406 -20.87 0.49 -24.06
N LEU A 407 -19.95 0.80 -23.15
CA LEU A 407 -18.71 1.53 -23.45
C LEU A 407 -17.79 0.71 -24.37
N THR A 408 -17.55 -0.56 -24.03
CA THR A 408 -16.62 -1.41 -24.77
C THR A 408 -17.16 -1.85 -26.14
N ARG A 409 -18.48 -2.02 -26.29
CA ARG A 409 -19.13 -2.38 -27.56
C ARG A 409 -18.82 -1.37 -28.67
N GLN A 410 -18.84 -0.08 -28.36
CA GLN A 410 -18.58 0.98 -29.34
C GLN A 410 -17.13 0.92 -29.86
N SER A 411 -16.16 0.66 -28.98
CA SER A 411 -14.76 0.49 -29.39
C SER A 411 -14.55 -0.74 -30.25
N TYR A 412 -15.11 -1.89 -29.86
CA TYR A 412 -14.97 -3.11 -30.66
C TYR A 412 -15.58 -2.95 -32.06
N ARG A 413 -16.72 -2.26 -32.18
CA ARG A 413 -17.28 -1.90 -33.50
C ARG A 413 -16.36 -0.98 -34.31
N SER A 414 -15.75 0.02 -33.67
CA SER A 414 -14.78 0.90 -34.35
C SER A 414 -13.55 0.12 -34.82
N MET A 415 -13.00 -0.74 -33.97
CA MET A 415 -11.87 -1.62 -34.32
C MET A 415 -12.23 -2.56 -35.47
N ARG A 416 -13.43 -3.14 -35.47
CA ARG A 416 -13.88 -4.00 -36.57
C ARG A 416 -13.94 -3.26 -37.90
N LYS A 417 -14.46 -2.03 -37.94
CA LYS A 417 -14.44 -1.19 -39.14
C LYS A 417 -13.02 -0.86 -39.60
N MET A 418 -12.10 -0.59 -38.67
CA MET A 418 -10.69 -0.39 -39.00
C MET A 418 -10.06 -1.64 -39.60
N GLN A 419 -10.40 -2.83 -39.11
CA GLN A 419 -9.94 -4.10 -39.68
C GLN A 419 -10.42 -4.29 -41.13
N LEU A 420 -11.67 -3.93 -41.44
CA LEU A 420 -12.22 -4.01 -42.80
C LEU A 420 -11.51 -3.06 -43.78
N LEU A 421 -10.94 -1.95 -43.29
CA LEU A 421 -10.15 -1.02 -44.11
C LEU A 421 -8.68 -1.43 -44.29
N GLN A 422 -8.17 -2.43 -43.58
CA GLN A 422 -6.77 -2.86 -43.67
C GLN A 422 -6.29 -3.16 -45.10
N PRO A 423 -7.08 -3.80 -45.99
CA PRO A 423 -6.67 -4.01 -47.38
C PRO A 423 -6.40 -2.69 -48.12
N LYS A 424 -7.30 -1.71 -47.98
CA LYS A 424 -7.15 -0.37 -48.59
C LYS A 424 -5.98 0.41 -47.98
N ILE A 425 -5.74 0.26 -46.68
CA ILE A 425 -4.56 0.85 -46.02
C ILE A 425 -3.27 0.22 -46.56
N LYS A 426 -3.27 -1.08 -46.85
CA LYS A 426 -2.13 -1.78 -47.44
C LYS A 426 -1.85 -1.27 -48.86
N GLU A 427 -2.89 -1.06 -49.68
CA GLU A 427 -2.76 -0.43 -51.00
C GLU A 427 -2.16 0.99 -50.91
N ILE A 428 -2.60 1.81 -49.93
CA ILE A 428 -2.03 3.14 -49.68
C ILE A 428 -0.54 3.05 -49.30
N LYS A 429 -0.18 2.12 -48.41
CA LYS A 429 1.22 1.88 -48.00
C LYS A 429 2.07 1.44 -49.19
N GLU A 430 1.53 0.61 -50.09
CA GLU A 430 2.23 0.14 -51.29
C GLU A 430 2.39 1.24 -52.36
N LYS A 431 1.39 2.12 -52.50
CA LYS A 431 1.41 3.24 -53.45
C LYS A 431 2.36 4.37 -53.04
N TYR A 432 2.53 4.61 -51.74
CA TYR A 432 3.33 5.72 -51.19
C TYR A 432 4.47 5.23 -50.28
N LYS A 433 5.14 4.13 -50.63
CA LYS A 433 6.19 3.50 -49.80
C LYS A 433 7.27 4.48 -49.30
N GLU A 434 7.68 5.41 -50.17
CA GLU A 434 8.74 6.39 -49.88
C GLU A 434 8.24 7.65 -49.15
N ASP A 435 6.92 7.84 -49.00
CA ASP A 435 6.32 9.05 -48.42
C ASP A 435 5.41 8.69 -47.24
N SER A 436 6.04 8.48 -46.08
CA SER A 436 5.35 8.18 -44.81
C SER A 436 4.30 9.22 -44.41
N GLN A 437 4.50 10.48 -44.77
CA GLN A 437 3.54 11.55 -44.47
C GLN A 437 2.30 11.43 -45.35
N LYS A 438 2.48 11.13 -46.63
CA LYS A 438 1.37 10.90 -47.55
C LYS A 438 0.60 9.62 -47.23
N VAL A 439 1.28 8.56 -46.80
CA VAL A 439 0.64 7.36 -46.23
C VAL A 439 -0.25 7.74 -45.05
N GLN A 440 0.26 8.54 -44.10
CA GLN A 440 -0.51 8.95 -42.93
C GLN A 440 -1.72 9.83 -43.30
N LYS A 441 -1.53 10.79 -44.22
CA LYS A 441 -2.58 11.72 -44.69
C LYS A 441 -3.71 10.99 -45.43
N GLU A 442 -3.38 10.10 -46.37
CA GLU A 442 -4.37 9.30 -47.09
C GLU A 442 -5.06 8.27 -46.18
N THR A 443 -4.34 7.69 -45.22
CA THR A 443 -4.95 6.81 -44.20
C THR A 443 -5.96 7.57 -43.34
N MET A 444 -5.65 8.79 -42.91
CA MET A 444 -6.58 9.63 -42.13
C MET A 444 -7.78 10.10 -42.97
N LYS A 445 -7.56 10.39 -44.26
CA LYS A 445 -8.64 10.72 -45.21
C LYS A 445 -9.58 9.52 -45.41
N LEU A 446 -9.02 8.31 -45.53
CA LEU A 446 -9.79 7.07 -45.60
C LEU A 446 -10.64 6.88 -44.34
N TYR A 447 -10.05 7.01 -43.15
CA TYR A 447 -10.81 6.93 -41.89
C TYR A 447 -11.93 7.97 -41.82
N SER A 448 -11.66 9.21 -42.23
CA SER A 448 -12.67 10.29 -42.24
C SER A 448 -13.81 10.00 -43.21
N THR A 449 -13.53 9.40 -44.36
CA THR A 449 -14.52 9.01 -45.38
C THR A 449 -15.54 8.01 -44.83
N TYR A 450 -15.09 7.08 -43.98
CA TYR A 450 -15.93 6.07 -43.34
C TYR A 450 -16.37 6.44 -41.91
N GLY A 451 -16.11 7.68 -41.46
CA GLY A 451 -16.51 8.18 -40.15
C GLY A 451 -15.85 7.46 -38.98
N ILE A 452 -14.64 6.92 -39.17
CA ILE A 452 -13.90 6.15 -38.17
C ILE A 452 -12.95 7.08 -37.42
N ASN A 453 -12.99 7.02 -36.09
CA ASN A 453 -12.00 7.68 -35.24
C ASN A 453 -10.92 6.65 -34.82
N PRO A 454 -9.65 6.84 -35.19
CA PRO A 454 -8.56 5.94 -34.76
C PRO A 454 -8.45 5.83 -33.23
N ALA A 455 -8.77 6.90 -32.50
CA ALA A 455 -8.77 6.92 -31.04
C ALA A 455 -9.99 6.18 -30.44
N GLY A 456 -11.02 5.90 -31.23
CA GLY A 456 -12.22 5.18 -30.78
C GLY A 456 -11.92 3.74 -30.33
N GLY A 457 -10.81 3.15 -30.81
CA GLY A 457 -10.38 1.81 -30.38
C GLY A 457 -9.76 1.79 -28.97
N CYS A 458 -8.95 2.79 -28.62
CA CYS A 458 -8.27 2.86 -27.32
C CYS A 458 -9.05 3.63 -26.25
N LEU A 459 -10.07 4.40 -26.64
CA LEU A 459 -10.83 5.24 -25.72
C LEU A 459 -11.50 4.46 -24.57
N PRO A 460 -12.13 3.27 -24.80
CA PRO A 460 -12.66 2.47 -23.70
C PRO A 460 -11.61 1.91 -22.76
N THR A 461 -10.45 1.54 -23.28
CA THR A 461 -9.33 1.14 -22.44
C THR A 461 -8.97 2.29 -21.50
N LEU A 462 -8.80 3.50 -22.03
CA LEU A 462 -8.44 4.68 -21.24
C LEU A 462 -9.49 5.02 -20.17
N LEU A 463 -10.78 5.02 -20.53
CA LEU A 463 -11.85 5.33 -19.59
C LEU A 463 -12.02 4.23 -18.52
N GLN A 464 -11.66 2.99 -18.83
CA GLN A 464 -11.68 1.88 -17.89
C GLN A 464 -10.43 1.84 -16.99
N MET A 465 -9.30 2.47 -17.37
CA MET A 465 -8.04 2.39 -16.61
C MET A 465 -8.22 2.69 -15.12
N PRO A 466 -8.94 3.74 -14.67
CA PRO A 466 -9.11 3.97 -13.24
C PRO A 466 -9.79 2.83 -12.49
N ILE A 467 -10.78 2.20 -13.13
CA ILE A 467 -11.49 1.03 -12.58
C ILE A 467 -10.53 -0.16 -12.49
N LEU A 468 -9.68 -0.36 -13.52
CA LEU A 468 -8.67 -1.40 -13.53
C LEU A 468 -7.65 -1.23 -12.38
N PHE A 469 -7.15 -0.02 -12.14
CA PHE A 469 -6.21 0.27 -11.05
C PHE A 469 -6.84 0.05 -9.67
N ALA A 470 -8.11 0.45 -9.50
CA ALA A 470 -8.86 0.20 -8.29
C ALA A 470 -9.01 -1.31 -8.02
N LEU A 471 -9.41 -2.08 -9.04
CA LEU A 471 -9.53 -3.55 -8.97
C LEU A 471 -8.19 -4.26 -8.70
N PHE A 472 -7.13 -3.80 -9.36
CA PHE A 472 -5.79 -4.34 -9.18
C PHE A 472 -5.34 -4.22 -7.73
N THR A 473 -5.59 -3.07 -7.10
CA THR A 473 -5.24 -2.86 -5.70
C THR A 473 -6.17 -3.64 -4.79
N PHE A 474 -7.48 -3.59 -5.04
CA PHE A 474 -8.50 -4.30 -4.27
C PHE A 474 -8.15 -5.78 -4.07
N PHE A 475 -7.90 -6.54 -5.14
CA PHE A 475 -7.57 -7.97 -5.02
C PHE A 475 -6.18 -8.28 -4.43
N ARG A 476 -5.33 -7.27 -4.25
CA ARG A 476 -4.02 -7.45 -3.60
C ARG A 476 -4.10 -7.24 -2.09
N VAL A 477 -5.01 -6.39 -1.62
CA VAL A 477 -5.15 -6.04 -0.19
C VAL A 477 -6.44 -6.54 0.45
N ALA A 478 -7.36 -7.12 -0.33
CA ALA A 478 -8.58 -7.73 0.20
C ALA A 478 -8.22 -8.89 1.15
N ILE A 479 -8.47 -8.69 2.44
CA ILE A 479 -8.26 -9.71 3.45
C ILE A 479 -9.32 -10.81 3.35
N GLU A 480 -10.48 -10.51 2.77
CA GLU A 480 -11.56 -11.46 2.54
C GLU A 480 -11.13 -12.69 1.72
N ILE A 481 -10.17 -12.55 0.81
CA ILE A 481 -9.66 -13.67 -0.01
C ILE A 481 -8.40 -14.33 0.57
N ARG A 482 -7.96 -13.91 1.76
CA ARG A 482 -6.73 -14.40 2.40
C ARG A 482 -6.91 -15.86 2.80
N GLN A 483 -6.09 -16.75 2.23
CA GLN A 483 -6.14 -18.20 2.47
C GLN A 483 -7.46 -18.88 2.10
N GLU A 484 -8.23 -18.26 1.21
CA GLU A 484 -9.48 -18.85 0.73
C GLU A 484 -9.20 -19.81 -0.43
N PRO A 485 -9.65 -21.08 -0.35
CA PRO A 485 -9.50 -22.05 -1.42
C PRO A 485 -10.55 -21.84 -2.52
N PHE A 486 -10.26 -22.32 -3.72
CA PHE A 486 -11.23 -22.32 -4.82
C PHE A 486 -11.47 -23.71 -5.40
N MET A 487 -10.78 -24.09 -6.47
CA MET A 487 -10.94 -25.38 -7.14
C MET A 487 -9.64 -25.80 -7.83
N LEU A 488 -9.55 -27.08 -8.20
CA LEU A 488 -8.38 -27.67 -8.88
C LEU A 488 -7.11 -27.45 -8.07
N TRP A 489 -6.07 -26.84 -8.65
CA TRP A 489 -4.81 -26.53 -7.98
C TRP A 489 -4.84 -25.22 -7.17
N ILE A 490 -5.96 -24.48 -7.17
CA ILE A 490 -6.07 -23.16 -6.52
C ILE A 490 -6.46 -23.36 -5.05
N THR A 491 -5.45 -23.49 -4.20
CA THR A 491 -5.62 -23.70 -2.75
C THR A 491 -5.68 -22.40 -1.94
N ASN A 492 -5.21 -21.28 -2.50
CA ASN A 492 -5.20 -19.99 -1.82
C ASN A 492 -5.33 -18.83 -2.82
N LEU A 493 -6.42 -18.07 -2.74
CA LEU A 493 -6.70 -16.93 -3.61
C LEU A 493 -5.79 -15.71 -3.35
N SER A 494 -5.18 -15.57 -2.17
CA SER A 494 -4.29 -14.42 -1.87
C SER A 494 -2.82 -14.64 -2.22
N SER A 495 -2.44 -15.87 -2.57
CA SER A 495 -1.09 -16.26 -2.97
C SER A 495 -1.03 -16.66 -4.44
N PRO A 496 0.15 -16.71 -5.09
CA PRO A 496 0.27 -17.25 -6.44
C PRO A 496 -0.17 -18.73 -6.52
N ASP A 497 -0.89 -19.10 -7.59
CA ASP A 497 -1.36 -20.47 -7.83
C ASP A 497 -0.29 -21.34 -8.52
N VAL A 498 0.73 -21.72 -7.76
CA VAL A 498 1.91 -22.42 -8.29
C VAL A 498 1.56 -23.85 -8.72
N ILE A 499 1.74 -24.17 -10.01
CA ILE A 499 1.63 -25.53 -10.56
C ILE A 499 2.98 -26.23 -10.71
N TYR A 500 4.07 -25.46 -10.83
CA TYR A 500 5.41 -25.99 -10.98
C TYR A 500 6.46 -25.01 -10.44
N GLN A 501 7.47 -25.54 -9.74
CA GLN A 501 8.61 -24.77 -9.23
C GLN A 501 9.82 -24.98 -10.15
N LEU A 502 10.39 -23.89 -10.65
CA LEU A 502 11.58 -23.93 -11.50
C LEU A 502 12.85 -24.11 -10.64
N PRO A 503 13.84 -24.91 -11.10
CA PRO A 503 15.12 -25.09 -10.40
C PRO A 503 16.05 -23.87 -10.54
N PHE A 504 15.71 -22.91 -11.40
CA PHE A 504 16.46 -21.66 -11.61
C PHE A 504 15.49 -20.46 -11.59
N LYS A 505 16.04 -19.26 -11.41
CA LYS A 505 15.28 -18.00 -11.52
C LYS A 505 15.32 -17.51 -12.96
N LEU A 506 14.15 -17.24 -13.55
CA LEU A 506 14.06 -16.62 -14.85
C LEU A 506 14.61 -15.18 -14.79
N PRO A 507 15.38 -14.73 -15.82
CA PRO A 507 15.87 -13.36 -15.89
C PRO A 507 14.72 -12.34 -15.98
N LEU A 508 15.01 -11.07 -15.68
CA LEU A 508 14.10 -9.91 -15.63
C LEU A 508 13.14 -9.85 -14.43
N PHE A 509 12.37 -10.91 -14.19
CA PHE A 509 11.30 -10.90 -13.17
C PHE A 509 11.62 -11.74 -11.93
N GLY A 510 12.77 -12.42 -11.90
CA GLY A 510 13.21 -13.23 -10.75
C GLY A 510 12.28 -14.40 -10.42
N ILE A 511 11.47 -14.82 -11.40
CA ILE A 511 10.42 -15.83 -11.22
C ILE A 511 11.05 -17.21 -11.08
N ASN A 512 10.70 -17.92 -10.03
CA ASN A 512 11.06 -19.33 -9.82
C ASN A 512 9.81 -20.24 -9.77
N GLN A 513 8.63 -19.71 -10.08
CA GLN A 513 7.34 -20.40 -9.93
C GLN A 513 6.48 -20.17 -11.17
N ILE A 514 5.83 -21.23 -11.64
CA ILE A 514 4.87 -21.17 -12.74
C ILE A 514 3.46 -21.16 -12.14
N SER A 515 2.71 -20.08 -12.39
CA SER A 515 1.28 -19.97 -12.05
C SER A 515 0.42 -20.53 -13.19
N GLY A 516 -0.55 -21.39 -12.85
CA GLY A 516 -1.45 -21.98 -13.84
C GLY A 516 -2.38 -20.95 -14.47
N LEU A 517 -2.99 -20.10 -13.65
CA LEU A 517 -3.89 -19.02 -14.06
C LEU A 517 -3.15 -17.96 -14.89
N ALA A 518 -1.89 -17.63 -14.57
CA ALA A 518 -1.10 -16.70 -15.37
C ALA A 518 -0.87 -17.23 -16.80
N VAL A 519 -0.59 -18.53 -16.95
CA VAL A 519 -0.44 -19.16 -18.27
C VAL A 519 -1.77 -19.14 -19.05
N LEU A 520 -2.88 -19.49 -18.40
CA LEU A 520 -4.22 -19.42 -19.01
C LEU A 520 -4.57 -17.98 -19.42
N LEU A 521 -4.24 -17.00 -18.58
CA LEU A 521 -4.41 -15.58 -18.87
C LEU A 521 -3.60 -15.19 -20.11
N GLY A 522 -2.35 -15.61 -20.20
CA GLY A 522 -1.49 -15.42 -21.38
C GLY A 522 -2.10 -15.96 -22.67
N ILE A 523 -2.61 -17.20 -22.63
CA ILE A 523 -3.30 -17.83 -23.76
C ILE A 523 -4.52 -17.00 -24.18
N MET A 524 -5.34 -16.57 -23.21
CA MET A 524 -6.52 -15.76 -23.50
C MET A 524 -6.17 -14.37 -24.06
N MET A 525 -5.13 -13.73 -23.53
CA MET A 525 -4.62 -12.46 -24.07
C MET A 525 -4.10 -12.64 -25.50
N PHE A 526 -3.41 -13.74 -25.80
CA PHE A 526 -2.96 -14.05 -27.16
C PHE A 526 -4.15 -14.21 -28.12
N ILE A 527 -5.18 -14.98 -27.74
CA ILE A 527 -6.41 -15.16 -28.53
C ILE A 527 -7.07 -13.80 -28.78
N GLN A 528 -7.26 -13.00 -27.74
CA GLN A 528 -7.85 -11.66 -27.81
C GLN A 528 -7.06 -10.73 -28.75
N GLN A 529 -5.73 -10.68 -28.63
CA GLN A 529 -4.88 -9.84 -29.46
C GLN A 529 -4.88 -10.30 -30.93
N LYS A 530 -4.87 -11.61 -31.18
CA LYS A 530 -4.95 -12.16 -32.54
C LYS A 530 -6.30 -11.87 -33.21
N MET A 531 -7.38 -11.76 -32.44
CA MET A 531 -8.70 -11.32 -32.93
C MET A 531 -8.74 -9.82 -33.25
N SER A 532 -8.08 -9.00 -32.42
CA SER A 532 -8.13 -7.54 -32.49
C SER A 532 -7.14 -6.91 -33.50
N ILE A 533 -5.92 -7.42 -33.54
CA ILE A 533 -4.81 -6.80 -34.27
C ILE A 533 -4.53 -7.61 -35.55
N LYS A 534 -4.70 -6.95 -36.70
CA LYS A 534 -4.44 -7.53 -38.05
C LYS A 534 -3.32 -6.82 -38.82
N ASP A 535 -2.89 -5.63 -38.37
CA ASP A 535 -1.81 -4.89 -39.04
C ASP A 535 -0.47 -5.63 -38.83
N PRO A 536 0.27 -5.97 -39.91
CA PRO A 536 1.58 -6.61 -39.81
C PRO A 536 2.60 -5.83 -38.97
N SER A 537 2.51 -4.50 -38.92
CA SER A 537 3.40 -3.65 -38.12
C SER A 537 3.26 -3.87 -36.61
N GLN A 538 2.12 -4.38 -36.15
CA GLN A 538 1.84 -4.67 -34.75
C GLN A 538 1.95 -6.16 -34.43
N LYS A 539 2.43 -6.99 -35.37
CA LYS A 539 2.52 -8.45 -35.18
C LYS A 539 3.35 -8.82 -33.95
N ALA A 540 4.47 -8.13 -33.70
CA ALA A 540 5.30 -8.38 -32.52
C ALA A 540 4.52 -8.23 -31.20
N MET A 541 3.65 -7.21 -31.10
CA MET A 541 2.82 -6.98 -29.92
C MET A 541 1.92 -8.19 -29.61
N VAL A 542 1.34 -8.82 -30.65
CA VAL A 542 0.45 -9.98 -30.52
C VAL A 542 1.15 -11.19 -29.88
N TYR A 543 2.45 -11.39 -30.13
CA TYR A 543 3.18 -12.56 -29.60
C TYR A 543 3.98 -12.23 -28.34
N VAL A 544 4.58 -11.04 -28.25
CA VAL A 544 5.47 -10.67 -27.14
C VAL A 544 4.68 -10.24 -25.91
N MET A 545 3.62 -9.43 -26.08
CA MET A 545 2.89 -8.90 -24.92
C MET A 545 2.26 -10.00 -24.07
N PRO A 546 1.57 -11.01 -24.62
CA PRO A 546 0.99 -12.06 -23.78
C PRO A 546 2.05 -12.79 -22.97
N VAL A 547 3.24 -13.04 -23.54
CA VAL A 547 4.36 -13.66 -22.81
C VAL A 547 4.85 -12.77 -21.68
N VAL A 548 5.09 -11.47 -21.95
CA VAL A 548 5.53 -10.51 -20.92
C VAL A 548 4.51 -10.40 -19.78
N PHE A 549 3.22 -10.26 -20.12
CA PHE A 549 2.15 -10.18 -19.13
C PHE A 549 2.00 -11.50 -18.35
N THR A 550 2.17 -12.65 -19.00
CA THR A 550 2.17 -13.95 -18.33
C THR A 550 3.27 -14.00 -17.27
N LEU A 551 4.51 -13.65 -17.64
CA LEU A 551 5.64 -13.62 -16.70
C LEU A 551 5.36 -12.66 -15.53
N MET A 552 4.88 -11.45 -15.82
CA MET A 552 4.52 -10.49 -14.77
C MET A 552 3.45 -11.03 -13.81
N PHE A 553 2.40 -11.68 -14.33
CA PHE A 553 1.30 -12.23 -13.54
C PHE A 553 1.66 -13.52 -12.78
N MET A 554 2.79 -14.17 -13.08
CA MET A 554 3.26 -15.32 -12.28
C MET A 554 3.57 -14.94 -10.82
N GLY A 555 3.93 -13.68 -10.56
CA GLY A 555 4.23 -13.19 -9.21
C GLY A 555 3.01 -12.68 -8.43
N PHE A 556 1.82 -12.64 -9.03
CA PHE A 556 0.62 -12.08 -8.42
C PHE A 556 -0.29 -13.13 -7.78
N SER A 557 -1.27 -12.67 -6.98
CA SER A 557 -2.22 -13.54 -6.30
C SER A 557 -3.17 -14.23 -7.28
N ALA A 558 -3.57 -15.47 -6.95
CA ALA A 558 -4.48 -16.26 -7.77
C ALA A 558 -5.84 -15.56 -7.95
N GLY A 559 -6.34 -14.84 -6.94
CA GLY A 559 -7.58 -14.08 -7.03
C GLY A 559 -7.50 -12.95 -8.06
N LEU A 560 -6.37 -12.23 -8.11
CA LEU A 560 -6.13 -11.23 -9.15
C LEU A 560 -6.04 -11.90 -10.53
N ASN A 561 -5.26 -12.98 -10.65
CA ASN A 561 -5.09 -13.70 -11.91
C ASN A 561 -6.43 -14.26 -12.43
N LEU A 562 -7.26 -14.81 -11.54
CA LEU A 562 -8.60 -15.32 -11.84
C LEU A 562 -9.52 -14.21 -12.36
N TYR A 563 -9.53 -13.05 -11.70
CA TYR A 563 -10.30 -11.89 -12.16
C TYR A 563 -9.88 -11.48 -13.58
N TYR A 564 -8.57 -11.34 -13.84
CA TYR A 564 -8.07 -10.95 -15.16
C TYR A 564 -8.32 -12.02 -16.22
N LEU A 565 -8.21 -13.31 -15.86
CA LEU A 565 -8.53 -14.42 -16.75
C LEU A 565 -10.00 -14.32 -17.18
N MET A 566 -10.92 -14.21 -16.22
CA MET A 566 -12.35 -14.09 -16.50
C MET A 566 -12.66 -12.84 -17.32
N PHE A 567 -12.04 -11.71 -16.99
CA PHE A 567 -12.20 -10.48 -17.77
C PHE A 567 -11.77 -10.68 -19.23
N ASN A 568 -10.66 -11.38 -19.48
CA ASN A 568 -10.19 -11.68 -20.84
C ASN A 568 -11.09 -12.69 -21.56
N VAL A 569 -11.53 -13.76 -20.90
CA VAL A 569 -12.47 -14.74 -21.45
C VAL A 569 -13.76 -14.06 -21.92
N LEU A 570 -14.35 -13.23 -21.05
CA LEU A 570 -15.57 -12.49 -21.38
C LEU A 570 -15.32 -11.47 -22.51
N THR A 571 -14.13 -10.89 -22.57
CA THR A 571 -13.75 -9.98 -23.64
C THR A 571 -13.63 -10.69 -24.99
N VAL A 572 -13.00 -11.86 -25.02
CA VAL A 572 -12.93 -12.71 -26.22
C VAL A 572 -14.34 -13.09 -26.67
N GLY A 573 -15.20 -13.52 -25.74
CA GLY A 573 -16.60 -13.80 -26.03
C GLY A 573 -17.35 -12.60 -26.63
N GLN A 574 -17.28 -11.44 -25.97
CA GLN A 574 -17.87 -10.19 -26.46
C GLN A 574 -17.38 -9.84 -27.88
N GLN A 575 -16.07 -9.92 -28.11
CA GLN A 575 -15.49 -9.58 -29.39
C GLN A 575 -15.89 -10.60 -30.48
N TYR A 576 -15.98 -11.88 -30.12
CA TYR A 576 -16.47 -12.92 -31.02
C TYR A 576 -17.90 -12.60 -31.49
N PHE A 577 -18.81 -12.27 -30.57
CA PHE A 577 -20.18 -11.89 -30.93
C PHE A 577 -20.23 -10.64 -31.83
N ILE A 578 -19.49 -9.57 -31.48
CA ILE A 578 -19.47 -8.32 -32.26
C ILE A 578 -18.88 -8.54 -33.67
N ASN A 579 -17.85 -9.38 -33.80
CA ASN A 579 -17.26 -9.68 -35.11
C ASN A 579 -18.21 -10.43 -36.05
N HIS A 580 -19.21 -11.14 -35.51
CA HIS A 580 -20.24 -11.87 -36.26
C HIS A 580 -21.56 -11.08 -36.40
N GLU A 581 -21.71 -9.90 -35.78
CA GLU A 581 -22.87 -9.02 -36.00
C GLU A 581 -22.85 -8.43 -37.43
N LYS A 582 -23.87 -8.72 -38.25
CA LYS A 582 -24.04 -8.17 -39.61
C LYS A 582 -24.13 -6.62 -39.65
N ALA A 583 -24.57 -6.00 -38.57
CA ALA A 583 -24.70 -4.55 -38.46
C ALA A 583 -23.34 -3.79 -38.40
N GLY A 584 -22.22 -4.50 -38.26
CA GLY A 584 -20.87 -3.92 -38.22
C GLY A 584 -20.05 -4.09 -39.51
N SER A 585 -20.57 -4.83 -40.50
CA SER A 585 -19.86 -5.22 -41.73
C SER A 585 -19.95 -4.24 -42.89
N GLU A 586 -20.89 -3.29 -42.87
CA GLU A 586 -21.07 -2.36 -43.99
C GLU A 586 -20.27 -1.08 -43.80
N LEU A 587 -19.29 -0.89 -44.69
CA LEU A 587 -18.53 0.35 -44.83
C LEU A 587 -19.36 1.37 -45.60
N ILE A 588 -20.33 2.01 -44.93
CA ILE A 588 -21.11 3.08 -45.55
C ILE A 588 -20.29 4.38 -45.49
N PRO A 589 -19.90 4.99 -46.63
CA PRO A 589 -19.22 6.27 -46.62
C PRO A 589 -20.15 7.35 -46.08
N VAL A 590 -19.63 8.26 -45.26
CA VAL A 590 -20.43 9.32 -44.65
C VAL A 590 -20.93 10.25 -45.74
N LYS A 591 -22.26 10.31 -45.94
CA LYS A 591 -22.92 11.17 -46.94
C LYS A 591 -22.69 12.64 -46.54
N ASN A 592 -21.86 13.35 -47.32
CA ASN A 592 -21.28 14.65 -46.98
C ASN A 592 -20.54 14.64 -45.62
N PRO A 593 -19.23 14.34 -45.58
CA PRO A 593 -18.44 14.62 -44.39
C PRO A 593 -18.45 16.14 -44.24
N LYS A 594 -19.35 16.69 -43.40
CA LYS A 594 -19.31 18.10 -43.04
C LYS A 594 -17.85 18.39 -42.71
N LYS A 595 -17.23 19.32 -43.44
CA LYS A 595 -15.95 19.93 -43.07
C LYS A 595 -16.14 20.49 -41.66
N LYS A 596 -15.99 19.66 -40.62
CA LYS A 596 -15.86 20.13 -39.25
C LYS A 596 -14.51 20.83 -39.26
N LYS A 597 -14.55 22.15 -39.46
CA LYS A 597 -13.40 23.03 -39.43
C LYS A 597 -12.60 22.72 -38.15
N GLY A 598 -11.39 22.20 -38.32
CA GLY A 598 -10.34 22.23 -37.30
C GLY A 598 -10.49 21.28 -36.11
N GLY A 599 -10.55 19.98 -36.34
CA GLY A 599 -10.20 19.02 -35.27
C GLY A 599 -8.73 19.18 -34.87
N PHE A 600 -8.42 19.08 -33.58
CA PHE A 600 -7.05 19.24 -33.02
C PHE A 600 -5.98 18.48 -33.82
N MET A 601 -6.26 17.23 -34.21
CA MET A 601 -5.38 16.39 -35.04
C MET A 601 -5.09 17.00 -36.42
N GLN A 602 -6.07 17.62 -37.06
CA GLN A 602 -5.89 18.23 -38.37
C GLN A 602 -5.02 19.50 -38.27
N LYS A 603 -5.23 20.32 -37.23
CA LYS A 603 -4.39 21.49 -36.94
C LYS A 603 -2.95 21.10 -36.60
N MET A 604 -2.74 20.02 -35.84
CA MET A 604 -1.41 19.48 -35.57
C MET A 604 -0.70 19.01 -36.84
N MET A 605 -1.42 18.32 -37.72
CA MET A 605 -0.84 17.81 -38.97
C MET A 605 -0.47 18.96 -39.93
N GLU A 606 -1.32 19.98 -40.04
CA GLU A 606 -1.04 21.20 -40.80
C GLU A 606 0.16 21.98 -40.21
N ALA A 607 0.25 22.10 -38.88
CA ALA A 607 1.39 22.74 -38.21
C ALA A 607 2.71 21.97 -38.43
N ALA A 608 2.69 20.64 -38.40
CA ALA A 608 3.86 19.81 -38.68
C ALA A 608 4.30 19.92 -40.16
N GLU A 609 3.34 19.99 -41.09
CA GLU A 609 3.59 20.18 -42.53
C GLU A 609 4.20 21.57 -42.81
N GLN A 610 3.73 22.62 -42.10
CA GLN A 610 4.29 23.97 -42.14
C GLN A 610 5.70 24.05 -41.54
N GLN A 611 5.97 23.39 -40.40
CA GLN A 611 7.31 23.35 -39.81
C GLN A 611 8.32 22.66 -40.73
N LYS A 612 7.95 21.55 -41.36
CA LYS A 612 8.84 20.86 -42.32
C LYS A 612 9.12 21.70 -43.56
N SER A 613 8.09 22.33 -44.13
CA SER A 613 8.26 23.17 -45.33
C SER A 613 9.04 24.46 -45.02
N ALA A 614 8.96 24.97 -43.79
CA ALA A 614 9.86 26.02 -43.30
C ALA A 614 11.32 25.53 -43.17
N GLN A 615 11.54 24.32 -42.64
CA GLN A 615 12.88 23.72 -42.53
C GLN A 615 13.52 23.39 -43.89
N THR A 616 12.75 22.90 -44.87
CA THR A 616 13.26 22.63 -46.24
C THR A 616 13.52 23.92 -47.03
N LYS A 617 12.76 24.99 -46.78
CA LYS A 617 13.06 26.32 -47.34
C LYS A 617 14.28 26.96 -46.68
N GLY A 618 14.51 26.71 -45.39
CA GLY A 618 15.72 27.14 -44.67
C GLY A 618 16.99 26.42 -45.12
N SER A 619 16.92 25.12 -45.42
CA SER A 619 18.08 24.35 -45.91
C SER A 619 18.46 24.69 -47.36
N LYS A 620 17.49 25.08 -48.21
CA LYS A 620 17.75 25.59 -49.56
C LYS A 620 18.29 27.03 -49.61
N LYS A 621 18.20 27.79 -48.52
CA LYS A 621 18.78 29.14 -48.40
C LYS A 621 20.21 29.15 -47.83
N LYS A 622 20.70 28.02 -47.33
CA LYS A 622 22.06 27.84 -46.78
C LYS A 622 23.00 27.03 -47.69
N ARG A 623 22.63 26.86 -48.97
CA ARG A 623 23.42 26.12 -49.96
C ARG A 623 23.80 27.02 -51.11
#